data_AF-R6UH91-F1
#
_entry.id   AF-R6UH91-F1
#
_cell.length_a   1.000
_cell.length_b   1.000
_cell.length_c   1.000
_cell.angle_alpha   90.00
_cell.angle_beta   90.00
_cell.angle_gamma   90.00
#
_symmetry.space_group_name_H-M   'P 1'
#
loop_
_entity.id
_entity.type
_entity.pdbx_description
1 polymer ?
#
loop_
_entity_poly.entity_id
_entity_poly.type
_entity_poly.pdbx_seq_one_letter_code
_entity_poly.pdbx_strand_id
1 'polypeptide(L)'
;MKIGNYKIGRYHGIIKKMYEDGSFDYETSFSDAADLMQSVYAIHNCIGKMVGIATDNPRVLVDMAVIRGKENIIKELTIGGWSNV
;
A
#
# COMPACT_ATOMS: atom_id res chain seq x y z
N MET A 1 -10.35 -3.79 -11.23
CA MET A 1 -11.20 -4.60 -10.32
C MET A 1 -11.57 -3.76 -9.10
N LYS A 2 -12.72 -3.95 -8.44
CA LYS A 2 -13.08 -3.23 -7.19
C LYS A 2 -13.23 -4.21 -6.04
N ILE A 3 -12.64 -3.91 -4.88
CA ILE A 3 -12.73 -4.70 -3.65
C ILE A 3 -13.03 -3.72 -2.50
N GLY A 4 -14.23 -3.77 -1.93
CA GLY A 4 -14.68 -2.77 -0.96
C GLY A 4 -14.56 -1.34 -1.52
N ASN A 5 -13.81 -0.48 -0.83
CA ASN A 5 -13.52 0.88 -1.26
C ASN A 5 -12.28 1.01 -2.17
N TYR A 6 -11.57 -0.09 -2.43
CA TYR A 6 -10.34 -0.09 -3.22
C TYR A 6 -10.60 -0.37 -4.69
N LYS A 7 -9.97 0.43 -5.56
CA LYS A 7 -9.90 0.18 -7.00
C LYS A 7 -8.52 -0.37 -7.33
N ILE A 8 -8.49 -1.62 -7.80
CA ILE A 8 -7.28 -2.29 -8.25
C ILE A 8 -7.03 -1.94 -9.71
N GLY A 9 -5.80 -1.52 -10.01
CA GLY A 9 -5.28 -1.20 -11.33
C GLY A 9 -5.28 -2.37 -12.31
N ARG A 10 -4.68 -2.16 -13.49
CA ARG A 10 -4.60 -3.19 -14.54
C ARG A 10 -3.71 -4.35 -14.10
N TYR A 11 -2.61 -4.03 -13.42
CA TYR A 11 -1.73 -5.02 -12.82
C TYR A 11 -2.26 -5.41 -11.45
N HIS A 12 -2.40 -6.71 -11.19
CA HIS A 12 -2.86 -7.24 -9.91
C HIS A 12 -1.75 -7.21 -8.85
N GLY A 13 -1.35 -6.01 -8.45
CA GLY A 13 -0.44 -5.73 -7.34
C GLY A 13 -0.95 -4.57 -6.50
N ILE A 14 -0.67 -4.60 -5.21
CA ILE A 14 -0.83 -3.46 -4.29
C ILE A 14 0.43 -3.32 -3.43
N ILE A 15 0.68 -2.11 -2.93
CA ILE A 15 1.72 -1.84 -1.93
C ILE A 15 1.02 -1.40 -0.65
N LYS A 16 1.30 -2.07 0.47
CA LYS A 16 0.91 -1.65 1.82
C LYS A 16 2.05 -0.85 2.43
N LYS A 17 1.82 0.41 2.79
CA LYS A 17 2.77 1.27 3.51
C LYS A 17 2.40 1.27 4.98
N MET A 18 3.36 0.99 5.85
CA MET A 18 3.16 0.94 7.29
C MET A 18 3.93 2.08 7.94
N TYR A 19 3.29 2.78 8.87
CA TYR A 19 3.85 3.97 9.53
C TYR A 19 4.11 3.71 11.01
N GLU A 20 4.95 4.54 11.60
CA GLU A 20 5.38 4.41 13.00
C GLU A 20 4.23 4.49 14.01
N ASP A 21 3.18 5.22 13.69
CA ASP A 21 1.96 5.35 14.50
C ASP A 21 1.03 4.12 14.43
N GLY A 22 1.44 3.07 13.71
CA GLY A 22 0.66 1.85 13.48
C GLY A 22 -0.40 1.97 12.37
N SER A 23 -0.54 3.15 11.76
CA SER A 23 -1.42 3.34 10.60
C SER A 23 -0.82 2.70 9.35
N PHE A 24 -1.67 2.47 8.35
CA PHE A 24 -1.23 2.00 7.04
C PHE A 24 -2.09 2.58 5.92
N ASP A 25 -1.49 2.69 4.73
CA ASP A 25 -2.19 3.04 3.48
C ASP A 25 -1.88 2.03 2.39
N TYR A 26 -2.76 1.96 1.38
CA TYR A 26 -2.53 1.16 0.18
C TYR A 26 -2.32 2.02 -1.06
N GLU A 27 -1.34 1.62 -1.88
CA GLU A 27 -1.22 2.05 -3.27
C GLU A 27 -1.70 0.90 -4.18
N THR A 28 -2.66 1.16 -5.05
CA THR A 28 -3.40 0.10 -5.77
C THR A 28 -3.46 0.28 -7.29
N SER A 29 -2.82 1.32 -7.82
CA SER A 29 -3.02 1.80 -9.20
C SER A 29 -1.81 1.55 -10.08
N PHE A 30 -1.52 0.28 -10.37
CA PHE A 30 -0.40 -0.09 -11.25
C PHE A 30 -0.89 -0.57 -12.63
N SER A 31 -0.15 -0.18 -13.66
CA SER A 31 -0.43 -0.52 -15.05
C SER A 31 0.24 -1.84 -15.46
N ASP A 32 1.47 -2.05 -15.00
CA ASP A 32 2.28 -3.24 -15.25
C ASP A 32 3.28 -3.51 -14.10
N ALA A 33 4.15 -4.50 -14.29
CA ALA A 33 5.14 -4.88 -13.29
C ALA A 33 6.26 -3.84 -13.13
N ALA A 34 6.64 -3.12 -14.18
CA ALA A 34 7.70 -2.11 -14.11
C ALA A 34 7.23 -0.89 -13.32
N ASP A 35 5.99 -0.44 -13.58
CA ASP A 35 5.30 0.61 -12.85
C ASP A 35 5.26 0.29 -11.33
N LEU A 36 4.84 -0.93 -10.98
CA LEU A 36 4.90 -1.41 -9.59
C LEU A 36 6.32 -1.35 -9.01
N MET A 37 7.33 -1.84 -9.73
CA MET A 37 8.70 -1.89 -9.23
C MET A 37 9.32 -0.49 -9.05
N GLN A 38 8.96 0.48 -9.90
CA GLN A 38 9.38 1.87 -9.75
C GLN A 38 8.82 2.47 -8.45
N SER A 39 7.53 2.29 -8.17
CA SER A 39 6.94 2.70 -6.89
C SER A 39 7.58 1.98 -5.71
N VAL A 40 7.82 0.66 -5.80
CA VAL A 40 8.47 -0.11 -4.74
C VAL A 40 9.85 0.48 -4.41
N TYR A 41 10.66 0.75 -5.43
CA TYR A 41 11.99 1.34 -5.25
C TYR A 41 11.90 2.72 -4.58
N ALA A 42 10.99 3.57 -5.04
CA ALA A 42 10.82 4.91 -4.48
C ALA A 42 10.39 4.86 -3.00
N ILE A 43 9.40 4.04 -2.68
CA ILE A 43 8.87 3.88 -1.30
C ILE A 43 9.93 3.26 -0.39
N HIS A 44 10.66 2.25 -0.84
CA HIS A 44 11.72 1.62 -0.06
C HIS A 44 12.80 2.62 0.36
N ASN A 45 13.17 3.56 -0.52
CA ASN A 45 14.13 4.63 -0.20
C ASN A 45 13.59 5.67 0.82
N CYS A 46 12.31 5.62 1.14
CA CYS A 46 11.65 6.47 2.14
C CYS A 46 11.50 5.77 3.50
N ILE A 47 11.84 4.49 3.63
CA ILE A 47 11.77 3.78 4.91
C ILE A 47 12.71 4.45 5.93
N GLY A 48 12.22 4.65 7.14
CA GLY A 48 12.89 5.37 8.22
C GLY A 48 12.83 6.90 8.10
N LYS A 49 12.10 7.45 7.12
CA LYS A 49 12.00 8.89 6.88
C LYS A 49 10.57 9.39 7.08
N MET A 50 10.45 10.66 7.44
CA MET A 50 9.18 11.37 7.46
C MET A 50 8.70 11.66 6.03
N VAL A 51 7.51 11.18 5.70
CA VAL A 51 6.84 11.35 4.41
C VAL A 51 5.53 12.13 4.59
N GLY A 52 4.90 12.55 3.49
CA GLY A 52 3.66 13.35 3.55
C GLY A 52 3.89 14.77 4.07
N ILE A 53 5.12 15.28 4.02
CA ILE A 53 5.50 16.61 4.52
C ILE A 53 4.77 17.78 3.83
N ALA A 54 4.20 17.54 2.66
CA ALA A 54 3.37 18.48 1.92
C ALA A 54 1.87 18.37 2.27
N THR A 55 1.54 17.67 3.36
CA THR A 55 0.18 17.45 3.85
C THR A 55 0.11 17.84 5.33
N ASP A 56 -1.10 17.98 5.87
CA ASP A 56 -1.31 18.26 7.29
C ASP A 56 -1.04 17.05 8.21
N ASN A 57 -0.59 15.92 7.65
CA ASN A 57 -0.39 14.67 8.39
C ASN A 57 0.92 13.96 7.97
N PRO A 58 2.09 14.55 8.28
CA PRO A 58 3.37 13.89 8.04
C PRO A 58 3.54 12.68 8.97
N ARG A 59 4.10 11.58 8.46
CA ARG A 59 4.32 10.34 9.22
C ARG A 59 5.66 9.71 8.86
N VAL A 60 6.25 8.96 9.79
CA VAL A 60 7.45 8.17 9.52
C VAL A 60 7.03 6.85 8.88
N LEU A 61 7.50 6.60 7.67
CA LEU A 61 7.32 5.30 7.00
C LEU A 61 8.28 4.30 7.62
N VAL A 62 7.79 3.20 8.19
CA VAL A 62 8.63 2.22 8.89
C VAL A 62 8.82 0.94 8.10
N ASP A 63 7.85 0.56 7.28
CA ASP A 63 7.93 -0.67 6.48
C ASP A 63 6.96 -0.63 5.29
N MET A 64 7.16 -1.53 4.33
CA MET A 64 6.24 -1.74 3.21
C MET A 64 6.14 -3.22 2.82
N ALA A 65 4.94 -3.63 2.36
CA ALA A 65 4.70 -4.97 1.83
C ALA A 65 4.13 -4.91 0.42
N VAL A 66 4.65 -5.75 -0.47
CA VAL A 66 4.14 -5.92 -1.84
C VAL A 66 3.24 -7.14 -1.89
N ILE A 67 1.99 -6.95 -2.25
CA ILE A 67 1.00 -8.02 -2.32
C ILE A 67 0.60 -8.20 -3.79
N ARG A 68 0.83 -9.39 -4.32
CA ARG A 68 0.59 -9.74 -5.73
C ARG A 68 -0.41 -10.86 -5.86
N GLY A 69 -1.16 -10.83 -6.96
CA GLY A 69 -2.14 -11.84 -7.30
C GLY A 69 -3.51 -11.52 -6.71
N LYS A 70 -4.55 -11.80 -7.50
CA LYS A 70 -5.93 -11.45 -7.18
C LYS A 70 -6.38 -12.02 -5.83
N GLU A 71 -6.04 -13.27 -5.53
CA GLU A 71 -6.45 -13.95 -4.29
C GLU A 71 -5.82 -13.33 -3.05
N ASN A 72 -4.52 -13.03 -3.08
CA ASN A 72 -3.83 -12.40 -1.95
C ASN A 72 -4.33 -10.98 -1.71
N ILE A 73 -4.61 -10.23 -2.78
CA ILE A 73 -5.19 -8.88 -2.69
C ILE A 73 -6.59 -8.95 -2.08
N ILE A 74 -7.43 -9.90 -2.49
CA ILE A 74 -8.74 -10.11 -1.85
C ILE A 74 -8.54 -10.42 -0.38
N LYS A 75 -7.69 -11.41 -0.05
CA LYS A 75 -7.43 -11.82 1.33
C LYS A 75 -7.01 -10.66 2.22
N GLU A 76 -6.07 -9.83 1.77
CA GLU A 76 -5.62 -8.65 2.53
C GLU A 76 -6.77 -7.66 2.75
N LEU A 77 -7.47 -7.30 1.67
CA LEU A 77 -8.46 -6.21 1.71
C LEU A 77 -9.81 -6.64 2.30
N THR A 78 -10.08 -7.94 2.42
CA THR A 78 -11.32 -8.47 3.03
C THR A 78 -11.11 -9.00 4.44
N ILE A 79 -9.97 -9.60 4.76
CA ILE A 79 -9.70 -10.17 6.10
C ILE A 79 -9.03 -9.13 7.01
N GLY A 80 -8.19 -8.24 6.46
CA GLY A 80 -7.53 -7.17 7.23
C GLY A 80 -8.44 -6.01 7.62
N GLY A 81 -9.73 -6.06 7.28
CA GLY A 81 -10.71 -5.01 7.56
C GLY A 81 -11.55 -5.21 8.82
N TRP A 82 -11.46 -6.35 9.51
CA TRP A 82 -12.26 -6.65 10.70
C TRP A 82 -11.43 -7.30 11.79
N SER A 83 -10.92 -6.46 12.69
CA SER A 83 -10.62 -6.83 14.09
C SER A 83 -10.79 -5.56 14.92
N ASN A 84 -11.78 -5.59 15.81
CA ASN A 84 -12.18 -4.57 16.81
C ASN A 84 -13.06 -3.43 16.26
N VAL A 85 -14.40 -3.58 16.27
CA VAL A 85 -15.33 -3.36 17.41
C VAL A 85 -16.64 -4.10 17.13
#